data_AF-A0A2D4LCA0-F1
#
_entry.id   AF-A0A2D4LCA0-F1
#
_cell.length_a   1.000
_cell.length_b   1.000
_cell.length_c   1.000
_cell.angle_alpha   90.00
_cell.angle_beta   90.00
_cell.angle_gamma   90.00
#
_symmetry.space_group_name_H-M   'P 1'
#
loop_
_entity.id
_entity.type
_entity.pdbx_description
1 polymer ?
#
loop_
_entity_poly.entity_id
_entity_poly.type
_entity_poly.pdbx_seq_one_letter_code
_entity_poly.pdbx_strand_id
1 'polypeptide(L)'
;AFQPGILLFHYFVWLSARNSKQCFFLKVVAYHYCQADNTYTCLVPEFVHSIAALLCRSPQLTAYRELLIKEPHLQSMLSLRSCVQDPVAAFKRGVLEPLVNLRREQKISEEECIILIDGLNEAEFHKPDYGDTVSSFITNIISKFPPWLKLIVTVRTNFQEITSSHPFFTISLDDFSDNKEIQSDLNAYIQYRINASQDIINNISLNGKVDAMTIGKVSNHLILRSMGSYLYLKLTLDLFQKGHLVIKSASYKVVPVSLSELYLLQCNMKFMTNSAFERALPVLNVALASLHPMTDDQIFQAINAGQIHGEQEWEEFSQRMEALSGFLIKRRDKTRMFCHPSFREWLVWRADGESTNFLCEPRNGHALLAFLFSRQEGKLNRQQTMELGHHILKAHIFKGLSRKMGISSSHLQALWIGYSTDSLSAALASLRNLYTPNVKVSRLLILAGANVNYRTEVLNNAPILCVQSHLGHEEMVLLLLEFGALTDGASENGMTSLCCAAAAGHMHIVSLLCKRGAKIDHLDKKGQCALVHSALRGHSDILEYMLSIDWQTSPHQQSSLSKKQALQQALTASSSMGHGQVTCLLLSVFHSFTPSE
;
A
#
# COMPACT_ATOMS: atom_id res chain seq x y z
N ALA A 1 -22.02 20.99 13.62
CA ALA A 1 -20.56 20.86 13.47
C ALA A 1 -20.28 19.49 12.85
N PHE A 2 -20.15 19.43 11.52
CA PHE A 2 -19.91 18.16 10.81
C PHE A 2 -18.41 17.84 10.81
N GLN A 3 -18.04 16.65 11.27
CA GLN A 3 -16.67 16.13 11.16
C GLN A 3 -16.23 16.09 9.69
N PRO A 4 -14.95 16.35 9.38
CA PRO A 4 -14.46 16.39 8.01
C PRO A 4 -14.31 14.97 7.47
N GLY A 5 -15.38 14.37 6.96
CA GLY A 5 -15.30 13.07 6.31
C GLY A 5 -16.64 12.41 6.02
N ILE A 6 -16.81 11.93 4.80
CA ILE A 6 -17.95 11.09 4.38
C ILE A 6 -17.38 9.78 3.80
N LEU A 7 -17.92 8.66 4.26
CA LEU A 7 -17.61 7.33 3.76
C LEU A 7 -18.79 6.79 2.96
N LEU A 8 -18.52 6.30 1.75
CA LEU A 8 -19.51 5.67 0.87
C LEU A 8 -19.20 4.17 0.73
N PHE A 9 -20.18 3.33 1.00
CA PHE A 9 -20.08 1.89 0.71
C PHE A 9 -20.64 1.58 -0.68
N HIS A 10 -19.84 0.88 -1.50
CA HIS A 10 -20.11 0.38 -2.86
C HIS A 10 -19.97 1.35 -4.07
N TYR A 11 -19.63 0.76 -5.22
CA TYR A 11 -19.20 1.42 -6.47
C TYR A 11 -20.31 2.19 -7.19
N PHE A 12 -20.07 3.50 -7.34
CA PHE A 12 -20.68 4.46 -8.29
C PHE A 12 -22.20 4.37 -8.49
N VAL A 13 -22.91 5.30 -7.85
CA VAL A 13 -24.26 5.70 -8.27
C VAL A 13 -24.16 6.46 -9.59
N TRP A 14 -24.95 6.05 -10.58
CA TRP A 14 -25.18 6.86 -11.77
C TRP A 14 -26.00 8.09 -11.38
N LEU A 15 -25.32 9.21 -11.08
CA LEU A 15 -26.03 10.45 -10.74
C LEU A 15 -26.82 10.96 -11.98
N SER A 16 -28.15 10.83 -11.96
CA SER A 16 -29.03 11.20 -13.07
C SER A 16 -28.97 12.69 -13.44
N ALA A 17 -28.72 13.56 -12.46
CA ALA A 17 -28.73 15.01 -12.66
C ALA A 17 -27.37 15.56 -13.13
N ARG A 18 -27.31 16.00 -14.41
CA ARG A 18 -26.14 16.66 -15.03
C ARG A 18 -25.64 17.87 -14.22
N ASN A 19 -26.55 18.66 -13.66
CA ASN A 19 -26.21 19.90 -12.95
C ASN A 19 -25.58 19.65 -11.57
N SER A 20 -26.04 18.63 -10.83
CA SER A 20 -25.46 18.27 -9.53
C SER A 20 -24.11 17.57 -9.67
N LYS A 21 -23.91 16.77 -10.73
CA LYS A 21 -22.57 16.26 -11.11
C LYS A 21 -21.58 17.42 -11.31
N GLN A 22 -21.95 18.41 -12.11
CA GLN A 22 -21.06 19.52 -12.45
C GLN A 22 -20.70 20.37 -11.21
N CYS A 23 -21.66 20.65 -10.32
CA CYS A 23 -21.39 21.36 -9.07
C CYS A 23 -20.49 20.57 -8.11
N PHE A 24 -20.66 19.25 -8.02
CA PHE A 24 -19.79 18.39 -7.20
C PHE A 24 -18.35 18.38 -7.72
N PHE A 25 -18.17 18.16 -9.04
CA PHE A 25 -16.83 18.14 -9.65
C PHE A 25 -16.10 19.48 -9.52
N LEU A 26 -16.82 20.60 -9.49
CA LEU A 26 -16.24 21.92 -9.25
C LEU A 26 -15.70 22.12 -7.82
N LYS A 27 -16.06 21.26 -6.86
CA LYS A 27 -15.51 21.29 -5.50
C LYS A 27 -14.36 20.30 -5.28
N VAL A 28 -14.17 19.34 -6.18
CA VAL A 28 -13.09 18.34 -6.06
C VAL A 28 -11.76 18.97 -6.44
N VAL A 29 -10.87 19.12 -5.46
CA VAL A 29 -9.54 19.72 -5.63
C VAL A 29 -8.43 18.68 -5.76
N ALA A 30 -8.65 17.46 -5.28
CA ALA A 30 -7.73 16.34 -5.46
C ALA A 30 -8.50 15.02 -5.45
N TYR A 31 -7.93 14.00 -6.08
CA TYR A 31 -8.48 12.65 -6.10
C TYR A 31 -7.36 11.61 -6.01
N HIS A 32 -7.65 10.44 -5.47
CA HIS A 32 -6.72 9.32 -5.41
C HIS A 32 -7.45 8.01 -5.63
N TYR A 33 -6.90 7.12 -6.44
CA TYR A 33 -7.48 5.80 -6.70
C TYR A 33 -6.55 4.75 -6.14
N CYS A 34 -6.97 4.05 -5.08
CA CYS A 34 -6.24 2.89 -4.58
C CYS A 34 -6.55 1.68 -5.48
N GLN A 35 -5.52 1.06 -6.02
CA GLN A 35 -5.65 -0.03 -7.00
C GLN A 35 -4.74 -1.18 -6.61
N ALA A 36 -5.30 -2.36 -6.32
CA ALA A 36 -4.50 -3.55 -5.97
C ALA A 36 -3.54 -3.97 -7.09
N ASP A 37 -3.81 -3.62 -8.35
CA ASP A 37 -2.96 -3.91 -9.51
C ASP A 37 -1.76 -2.95 -9.64
N ASN A 38 -1.73 -1.91 -8.81
CA ASN A 38 -0.70 -0.89 -8.81
C ASN A 38 -0.32 -0.51 -7.38
N THR A 39 0.63 -1.26 -6.81
CA THR A 39 1.09 -1.10 -5.43
C THR A 39 1.45 0.35 -5.10
N TYR A 40 2.02 1.12 -6.03
CA TYR A 40 2.34 2.54 -5.80
C TYR A 40 1.14 3.37 -5.35
N THR A 41 -0.05 3.08 -5.87
CA THR A 41 -1.28 3.78 -5.45
C THR A 41 -1.77 3.41 -4.05
N CYS A 42 -1.23 2.34 -3.47
CA CYS A 42 -1.56 1.87 -2.13
C CYS A 42 -0.52 2.29 -1.08
N LEU A 43 0.59 2.94 -1.49
CA LEU A 43 1.64 3.39 -0.58
C LEU A 43 1.34 4.80 -0.06
N VAL A 44 1.43 4.98 1.26
CA VAL A 44 1.22 6.28 1.92
C VAL A 44 2.13 7.40 1.38
N PRO A 45 3.44 7.18 1.15
CA PRO A 45 4.31 8.23 0.60
C PRO A 45 3.88 8.74 -0.78
N GLU A 46 3.43 7.82 -1.64
CA GLU A 46 2.93 8.14 -2.98
C GLU A 46 1.58 8.86 -2.91
N PHE A 47 0.71 8.44 -1.99
CA PHE A 47 -0.55 9.13 -1.69
C PHE A 47 -0.30 10.59 -1.28
N VAL A 48 0.57 10.83 -0.30
CA VAL A 48 0.91 12.18 0.18
C VAL A 48 1.49 13.04 -0.95
N HIS A 49 2.46 12.50 -1.69
CA HIS A 49 3.10 13.19 -2.81
C HIS A 49 2.10 13.52 -3.93
N SER A 50 1.26 12.56 -4.31
CA SER A 50 0.24 12.70 -5.36
C SER A 50 -0.84 13.72 -4.99
N ILE A 51 -1.37 13.67 -3.76
CA ILE A 51 -2.36 14.63 -3.29
C ILE A 51 -1.78 16.04 -3.29
N ALA A 52 -0.56 16.23 -2.79
CA ALA A 52 0.10 17.54 -2.82
C ALA A 52 0.25 18.08 -4.26
N ALA A 53 0.64 17.22 -5.21
CA ALA A 53 0.76 17.57 -6.62
C ALA A 53 -0.60 17.92 -7.25
N LEU A 54 -1.67 17.22 -6.90
CA LEU A 54 -3.02 17.49 -7.40
C LEU A 54 -3.60 18.79 -6.85
N LEU A 55 -3.43 19.05 -5.54
CA LEU A 55 -3.81 20.32 -4.92
C LEU A 55 -3.06 21.50 -5.56
N CYS A 56 -1.78 21.32 -5.91
CA CYS A 56 -1.00 22.32 -6.64
C CYS A 56 -1.52 22.58 -8.07
N ARG A 57 -2.18 21.60 -8.70
CA ARG A 57 -2.78 21.74 -10.04
C ARG A 57 -4.23 22.21 -10.01
N SER A 58 -4.88 22.18 -8.85
CA SER A 58 -6.27 22.61 -8.68
C SER A 58 -6.41 24.12 -8.93
N PRO A 59 -7.32 24.53 -9.82
CA PRO A 59 -7.57 25.96 -10.09
C PRO A 59 -7.98 26.74 -8.83
N GLN A 60 -8.75 26.12 -7.93
CA GLN A 60 -9.22 26.72 -6.68
C GLN A 60 -8.08 27.02 -5.70
N LEU A 61 -6.92 26.35 -5.85
CA LEU A 61 -5.79 26.41 -4.94
C LEU A 61 -4.53 27.02 -5.59
N THR A 62 -4.71 27.95 -6.53
CA THR A 62 -3.60 28.61 -7.24
C THR A 62 -2.58 29.26 -6.28
N ALA A 63 -3.05 29.87 -5.18
CA ALA A 63 -2.17 30.45 -4.16
C ALA A 63 -1.25 29.42 -3.46
N TYR A 64 -1.71 28.17 -3.33
CA TYR A 64 -0.89 27.08 -2.78
C TYR A 64 0.23 26.70 -3.74
N ARG A 65 -0.04 26.67 -5.06
CA ARG A 65 0.99 26.48 -6.09
C ARG A 65 2.06 27.57 -6.03
N GLU A 66 1.63 28.84 -5.97
CA GLU A 66 2.55 29.97 -5.90
C GLU A 66 3.43 29.93 -4.66
N LEU A 67 2.85 29.56 -3.51
CA LEU A 67 3.60 29.35 -2.27
C LEU A 67 4.65 28.25 -2.42
N LEU A 68 4.28 27.08 -2.96
CA LEU A 68 5.22 26.00 -3.19
C LEU A 68 6.37 26.41 -4.11
N ILE A 69 6.10 27.16 -5.18
CA ILE A 69 7.12 27.67 -6.10
C ILE A 69 8.08 28.63 -5.37
N LYS A 70 7.54 29.51 -4.51
CA LYS A 70 8.32 30.49 -3.77
C LYS A 70 9.18 29.88 -2.65
N GLU A 71 8.75 28.76 -2.08
CA GLU A 71 9.35 28.14 -0.89
C GLU A 71 9.96 26.76 -1.20
N PRO A 72 11.26 26.67 -1.59
CA PRO A 72 11.91 25.40 -1.94
C PRO A 72 11.91 24.37 -0.81
N HIS A 73 11.86 24.82 0.44
CA HIS A 73 11.85 23.95 1.60
C HIS A 73 10.55 23.10 1.66
N LEU A 74 9.40 23.66 1.27
CA LEU A 74 8.14 22.91 1.18
C LEU A 74 8.18 21.89 0.05
N GLN A 75 8.80 22.22 -1.09
CA GLN A 75 9.00 21.26 -2.18
C GLN A 75 9.88 20.09 -1.74
N SER A 76 10.96 20.38 -1.00
CA SER A 76 11.83 19.35 -0.44
C SER A 76 11.08 18.45 0.54
N MET A 77 10.26 19.04 1.42
CA MET A 77 9.44 18.30 2.39
C MET A 77 8.37 17.41 1.73
N LEU A 78 7.84 17.82 0.59
CA LEU A 78 6.86 17.07 -0.20
C LEU A 78 7.53 16.16 -1.25
N SER A 79 8.86 16.09 -1.29
CA SER A 79 9.57 15.16 -2.16
C SER A 79 9.24 13.72 -1.77
N LEU A 80 9.24 12.81 -2.75
CA LEU A 80 8.95 11.40 -2.47
C LEU A 80 9.89 10.80 -1.41
N ARG A 81 11.17 11.24 -1.39
CA ARG A 81 12.13 10.85 -0.36
C ARG A 81 11.64 11.24 1.03
N SER A 82 11.23 12.49 1.23
CA SER A 82 10.74 12.97 2.53
C SER A 82 9.40 12.34 2.92
N CYS A 83 8.51 12.10 1.95
CA CYS A 83 7.26 11.37 2.19
C CYS A 83 7.50 9.92 2.63
N VAL A 84 8.58 9.27 2.17
CA VAL A 84 8.96 7.92 2.64
C VAL A 84 9.49 7.96 4.07
N GLN A 85 10.22 9.02 4.44
CA GLN A 85 10.83 9.15 5.76
C GLN A 85 9.80 9.48 6.86
N ASP A 86 8.90 10.43 6.58
CA ASP A 86 7.88 10.88 7.52
C ASP A 86 6.65 11.44 6.76
N PRO A 87 5.72 10.56 6.35
CA PRO A 87 4.55 10.98 5.58
C PRO A 87 3.61 11.88 6.39
N VAL A 88 3.53 11.70 7.72
CA VAL A 88 2.66 12.47 8.61
C VAL A 88 3.15 13.92 8.66
N ALA A 89 4.44 14.13 8.90
CA ALA A 89 4.99 15.48 8.93
C ALA A 89 4.98 16.15 7.56
N ALA A 90 5.22 15.39 6.48
CA ALA A 90 5.13 15.89 5.11
C ALA A 90 3.72 16.38 4.78
N PHE A 91 2.68 15.60 5.12
CA PHE A 91 1.30 16.00 4.86
C PHE A 91 0.86 17.15 5.77
N LYS A 92 1.18 17.10 7.06
CA LYS A 92 0.77 18.14 8.01
C LYS A 92 1.41 19.50 7.70
N ARG A 93 2.75 19.55 7.61
CA ARG A 93 3.50 20.80 7.44
C ARG A 93 3.64 21.22 5.98
N GLY A 94 3.59 20.27 5.06
CA GLY A 94 3.67 20.54 3.63
C GLY A 94 2.33 20.83 2.97
N VAL A 95 1.22 20.27 3.47
CA VAL A 95 -0.12 20.43 2.87
C VAL A 95 -1.08 21.18 3.79
N LEU A 96 -1.39 20.63 4.97
CA LEU A 96 -2.48 21.16 5.81
C LEU A 96 -2.18 22.55 6.38
N GLU A 97 -1.03 22.73 7.03
CA GLU A 97 -0.64 24.01 7.64
C GLU A 97 -0.55 25.15 6.59
N PRO A 98 0.09 24.96 5.41
CA PRO A 98 0.08 25.96 4.34
C PRO A 98 -1.32 26.33 3.85
N LEU A 99 -2.20 25.35 3.63
CA LEU A 99 -3.57 25.61 3.19
C LEU A 99 -4.38 26.39 4.22
N VAL A 100 -4.25 26.05 5.51
CA VAL A 100 -4.89 26.78 6.61
C VAL A 100 -4.39 28.22 6.69
N ASN A 101 -3.08 28.42 6.53
CA ASN A 101 -2.47 29.76 6.53
C ASN A 101 -2.97 30.62 5.37
N LEU A 102 -2.97 30.08 4.15
CA LEU A 102 -3.46 30.78 2.97
C LEU A 102 -4.95 31.12 3.07
N ARG A 103 -5.77 30.23 3.65
CA ARG A 103 -7.20 30.49 3.90
C ARG A 103 -7.40 31.61 4.92
N ARG A 104 -6.61 31.64 6.00
CA ARG A 104 -6.63 32.71 7.00
C ARG A 104 -6.21 34.07 6.41
N GLU A 105 -5.31 34.06 5.44
CA GLU A 105 -4.89 35.25 4.68
C GLU A 105 -5.85 35.63 3.55
N GLN A 106 -6.99 34.93 3.41
CA GLN A 106 -7.99 35.15 2.34
C GLN A 106 -7.43 35.00 0.92
N LYS A 107 -6.36 34.21 0.74
CA LYS A 107 -5.75 33.91 -0.57
C LYS A 107 -6.39 32.73 -1.29
N ILE A 108 -7.24 31.96 -0.60
CA ILE A 108 -8.00 30.84 -1.15
C ILE A 108 -9.48 31.14 -0.96
N SER A 109 -10.31 30.79 -1.97
CA SER A 109 -11.78 30.95 -1.96
C SER A 109 -12.41 30.45 -0.66
N GLU A 110 -13.56 31.01 -0.25
CA GLU A 110 -14.32 30.57 0.93
C GLU A 110 -15.14 29.29 0.71
N GLU A 111 -15.14 28.73 -0.49
CA GLU A 111 -15.86 27.50 -0.79
C GLU A 111 -15.27 26.26 -0.10
N GLU A 112 -16.10 25.24 0.07
CA GLU A 112 -15.67 23.92 0.54
C GLU A 112 -14.91 23.19 -0.57
N CYS A 113 -13.81 22.56 -0.19
CA CYS A 113 -12.97 21.77 -1.08
C CYS A 113 -13.11 20.28 -0.72
N ILE A 114 -13.08 19.40 -1.72
CA ILE A 114 -13.23 17.96 -1.55
C ILE A 114 -11.98 17.24 -2.05
N ILE A 115 -11.46 16.33 -1.23
CA ILE A 115 -10.50 15.30 -1.64
C ILE A 115 -11.28 13.99 -1.77
N LEU A 116 -11.20 13.35 -2.94
CA LEU A 116 -11.84 12.07 -3.20
C LEU A 116 -10.81 10.93 -3.11
N ILE A 117 -11.09 9.88 -2.35
CA ILE A 117 -10.28 8.67 -2.29
C ILE A 117 -11.16 7.48 -2.64
N ASP A 118 -10.86 6.84 -3.76
CA ASP A 118 -11.62 5.70 -4.26
C ASP A 118 -10.89 4.38 -3.97
N GLY A 119 -11.64 3.38 -3.48
CA GLY A 119 -11.17 2.02 -3.27
C GLY A 119 -10.23 1.87 -2.08
N LEU A 120 -10.48 2.53 -0.95
CA LEU A 120 -9.56 2.52 0.20
C LEU A 120 -9.22 1.10 0.69
N ASN A 121 -10.16 0.15 0.57
CA ASN A 121 -9.94 -1.26 0.88
C ASN A 121 -8.82 -1.92 0.05
N GLU A 122 -8.56 -1.44 -1.17
CA GLU A 122 -7.49 -1.97 -2.03
C GLU A 122 -6.10 -1.68 -1.44
N ALA A 123 -5.96 -0.66 -0.60
CA ALA A 123 -4.71 -0.37 0.09
C ALA A 123 -4.32 -1.47 1.11
N GLU A 124 -5.31 -2.14 1.70
CA GLU A 124 -5.06 -3.23 2.66
C GLU A 124 -4.50 -4.49 1.98
N PHE A 125 -4.70 -4.67 0.68
CA PHE A 125 -4.12 -5.79 -0.06
C PHE A 125 -2.59 -5.76 -0.05
N HIS A 126 -2.01 -4.55 0.03
CA HIS A 126 -0.56 -4.30 0.08
C HIS A 126 -0.10 -3.86 1.46
N LYS A 127 -0.84 -4.23 2.52
CA LYS A 127 -0.50 -3.88 3.89
C LYS A 127 0.96 -4.26 4.22
N PRO A 128 1.80 -3.29 4.63
CA PRO A 128 3.18 -3.58 4.97
C PRO A 128 3.25 -4.30 6.33
N ASP A 129 4.35 -5.03 6.56
CA ASP A 129 4.64 -5.63 7.88
C ASP A 129 4.79 -4.53 8.95
N TYR A 130 5.31 -3.36 8.54
CA TYR A 130 5.54 -2.17 9.36
C TYR A 130 5.08 -0.89 8.66
N GLY A 131 4.47 0.02 9.42
CA GLY A 131 3.98 1.31 8.93
C GLY A 131 2.48 1.32 8.66
N ASP A 132 2.02 2.46 8.16
CA ASP A 132 0.60 2.70 7.89
C ASP A 132 0.17 2.22 6.50
N THR A 133 -1.07 1.73 6.40
CA THR A 133 -1.80 1.71 5.13
C THR A 133 -2.38 3.09 4.86
N VAL A 134 -2.85 3.35 3.64
CA VAL A 134 -3.57 4.61 3.35
C VAL A 134 -4.76 4.79 4.30
N SER A 135 -5.43 3.69 4.68
CA SER A 135 -6.53 3.73 5.65
C SER A 135 -6.07 4.16 7.04
N SER A 136 -5.12 3.45 7.66
CA SER A 136 -4.67 3.79 9.01
C SER A 136 -4.02 5.17 9.07
N PHE A 137 -3.32 5.57 8.01
CA PHE A 137 -2.78 6.91 7.86
C PHE A 137 -3.87 7.99 7.91
N ILE A 138 -4.96 7.80 7.15
CA ILE A 138 -6.11 8.73 7.14
C ILE A 138 -6.72 8.81 8.54
N THR A 139 -6.98 7.68 9.21
CA THR A 139 -7.49 7.66 10.59
C THR A 139 -6.64 8.51 11.52
N ASN A 140 -5.32 8.37 11.42
CA ASN A 140 -4.37 9.08 12.29
C ASN A 140 -4.39 10.60 12.04
N ILE A 141 -4.55 11.03 10.78
CA ILE A 141 -4.40 12.44 10.40
C ILE A 141 -5.72 13.21 10.28
N ILE A 142 -6.87 12.54 10.20
CA ILE A 142 -8.16 13.17 9.91
C ILE A 142 -8.54 14.27 10.92
N SER A 143 -8.18 14.09 12.19
CA SER A 143 -8.41 15.08 13.25
C SER A 143 -7.69 16.42 13.01
N LYS A 144 -6.71 16.45 12.09
CA LYS A 144 -5.93 17.63 11.72
C LYS A 144 -6.50 18.35 10.49
N PHE A 145 -7.48 17.79 9.80
CA PHE A 145 -8.08 18.43 8.63
C PHE A 145 -8.88 19.67 9.04
N PRO A 146 -8.77 20.78 8.28
CA PRO A 146 -9.63 21.93 8.51
C PRO A 146 -11.06 21.61 8.09
N PRO A 147 -12.07 22.21 8.73
CA PRO A 147 -13.48 21.85 8.51
C PRO A 147 -13.98 22.13 7.09
N TRP A 148 -13.33 23.02 6.32
CA TRP A 148 -13.69 23.34 4.93
C TRP A 148 -13.09 22.38 3.90
N LEU A 149 -12.09 21.58 4.28
CA LEU A 149 -11.48 20.57 3.42
C LEU A 149 -12.08 19.21 3.77
N LYS A 150 -13.04 18.78 2.96
CA LYS A 150 -13.78 17.53 3.16
C LYS A 150 -13.05 16.38 2.49
N LEU A 151 -13.14 15.21 3.12
CA LEU A 151 -12.66 13.96 2.58
C LEU A 151 -13.85 13.08 2.22
N ILE A 152 -13.90 12.56 1.00
CA ILE A 152 -14.87 11.54 0.59
C ILE A 152 -14.10 10.28 0.26
N VAL A 153 -14.43 9.19 0.94
CA VAL A 153 -13.75 7.91 0.80
C VAL A 153 -14.75 6.84 0.34
N THR A 154 -14.36 5.95 -0.56
CA THR A 154 -15.16 4.76 -0.91
C THR A 154 -14.51 3.49 -0.39
N VAL A 155 -15.32 2.58 0.15
CA VAL A 155 -14.90 1.28 0.69
C VAL A 155 -15.90 0.21 0.24
N ARG A 156 -15.42 -1.00 -0.05
CA ARG A 156 -16.30 -2.15 -0.27
C ARG A 156 -16.90 -2.64 1.05
N THR A 157 -18.19 -2.97 1.05
CA THR A 157 -18.99 -3.38 2.22
C THR A 157 -18.35 -4.50 3.03
N ASN A 158 -17.81 -5.52 2.35
CA ASN A 158 -17.11 -6.65 2.97
C ASN A 158 -15.86 -6.25 3.77
N PHE A 159 -15.42 -5.00 3.65
CA PHE A 159 -14.23 -4.43 4.27
C PHE A 159 -14.56 -3.21 5.14
N GLN A 160 -15.81 -3.05 5.57
CA GLN A 160 -16.23 -1.93 6.43
C GLN A 160 -15.48 -1.84 7.76
N GLU A 161 -14.95 -2.96 8.27
CA GLU A 161 -14.15 -3.02 9.49
C GLU A 161 -12.92 -2.10 9.43
N ILE A 162 -12.34 -1.92 8.24
CA ILE A 162 -11.22 -0.99 7.99
C ILE A 162 -11.58 0.42 8.48
N THR A 163 -12.87 0.77 8.39
CA THR A 163 -13.37 2.10 8.72
C THR A 163 -13.99 2.24 10.10
N SER A 164 -14.02 1.16 10.88
CA SER A 164 -14.62 1.14 12.23
C SER A 164 -14.02 2.16 13.20
N SER A 165 -12.75 2.51 13.01
CA SER A 165 -12.02 3.50 13.81
C SER A 165 -12.15 4.94 13.29
N HIS A 166 -12.86 5.16 12.17
CA HIS A 166 -12.91 6.47 11.53
C HIS A 166 -14.09 7.32 12.05
N PRO A 167 -13.88 8.62 12.29
CA PRO A 167 -14.94 9.56 12.68
C PRO A 167 -15.76 10.03 11.45
N PHE A 168 -16.09 9.11 10.54
CA PHE A 168 -16.75 9.46 9.28
C PHE A 168 -18.26 9.38 9.39
N PHE A 169 -18.93 10.29 8.69
CA PHE A 169 -20.34 10.10 8.37
C PHE A 169 -20.46 8.99 7.34
N THR A 170 -21.21 7.95 7.66
CA THR A 170 -21.35 6.76 6.81
C THR A 170 -22.61 6.84 5.96
N ILE A 171 -22.46 6.55 4.67
CA ILE A 171 -23.55 6.32 3.73
C ILE A 171 -23.36 4.92 3.15
N SER A 172 -24.33 4.04 3.42
CA SER A 172 -24.41 2.73 2.79
C SER A 172 -25.25 2.83 1.52
N LEU A 173 -24.75 2.28 0.40
CA LEU A 173 -25.54 2.09 -0.82
C LEU A 173 -26.05 0.64 -0.94
N ASP A 174 -25.82 -0.20 0.06
CA ASP A 174 -26.13 -1.63 0.03
C ASP A 174 -27.57 -1.94 0.49
N ASP A 175 -28.24 -1.00 1.17
CA ASP A 175 -29.65 -1.12 1.59
C ASP A 175 -30.61 -0.90 0.40
N PHE A 176 -30.41 -1.65 -0.69
CA PHE A 176 -31.07 -1.45 -1.98
C PHE A 176 -32.57 -1.83 -1.97
N SER A 177 -32.99 -2.73 -1.07
CA SER A 177 -34.38 -3.20 -1.02
C SER A 177 -35.34 -2.08 -0.71
N ASP A 178 -34.91 -1.14 0.14
CA ASP A 178 -35.75 -0.07 0.69
C ASP A 178 -35.41 1.31 0.13
N ASN A 179 -34.29 1.47 -0.58
CA ASN A 179 -33.84 2.74 -1.15
C ASN A 179 -34.44 3.01 -2.54
N LYS A 180 -35.45 3.89 -2.59
CA LYS A 180 -36.18 4.24 -3.82
C LYS A 180 -35.31 5.04 -4.80
N GLU A 181 -34.38 5.84 -4.29
CA GLU A 181 -33.48 6.66 -5.11
C GLU A 181 -32.52 5.77 -5.93
N ILE A 182 -31.94 4.75 -5.30
CA ILE A 182 -31.09 3.77 -5.99
C ILE A 182 -31.89 3.03 -7.07
N GLN A 183 -33.09 2.53 -6.73
CA GLN A 183 -33.95 1.87 -7.71
C GLN A 183 -34.31 2.77 -8.90
N SER A 184 -34.57 4.06 -8.63
CA SER A 184 -34.83 5.06 -9.66
C SER A 184 -33.62 5.29 -10.56
N ASP A 185 -32.42 5.42 -10.00
CA ASP A 185 -31.18 5.62 -10.77
C ASP A 185 -30.82 4.39 -11.61
N LEU A 186 -30.97 3.17 -11.07
CA LEU A 186 -30.77 1.93 -11.82
C LEU A 186 -31.78 1.80 -12.96
N ASN A 187 -33.06 2.09 -12.72
CA ASN A 187 -34.07 2.08 -13.75
C ASN A 187 -33.77 3.13 -14.83
N ALA A 188 -33.41 4.36 -14.44
CA ALA A 188 -33.05 5.41 -15.38
C ALA A 188 -31.85 5.03 -16.25
N TYR A 189 -30.84 4.37 -15.67
CA TYR A 189 -29.71 3.83 -16.43
C TYR A 189 -30.13 2.75 -17.43
N ILE A 190 -30.97 1.80 -17.01
CA ILE A 190 -31.49 0.74 -17.89
C ILE A 190 -32.29 1.36 -19.05
N GLN A 191 -33.22 2.28 -18.75
CA GLN A 191 -34.00 2.98 -19.77
C GLN A 191 -33.11 3.75 -20.74
N TYR A 192 -32.11 4.47 -20.22
CA TYR A 192 -31.14 5.18 -21.06
C TYR A 192 -30.41 4.22 -22.02
N ARG A 193 -29.93 3.08 -21.52
CA ARG A 193 -29.23 2.07 -22.34
C ARG A 193 -30.13 1.44 -23.39
N ILE A 194 -31.35 1.05 -23.03
CA ILE A 194 -32.34 0.46 -23.94
C ILE A 194 -32.67 1.47 -25.05
N ASN A 195 -32.98 2.72 -24.68
CA ASN A 195 -33.33 3.76 -25.65
C ASN A 195 -32.16 4.17 -26.56
N ALA A 196 -30.92 3.99 -26.11
CA ALA A 196 -29.73 4.30 -26.88
C ALA A 196 -29.31 3.19 -27.88
N SER A 197 -29.88 1.98 -27.79
CA SER A 197 -29.45 0.85 -28.63
C SER A 197 -30.62 -0.03 -29.09
N GLN A 198 -30.85 -0.04 -30.41
CA GLN A 198 -31.86 -0.88 -31.03
C GLN A 198 -31.54 -2.39 -30.88
N ASP A 199 -30.27 -2.77 -30.80
CA ASP A 199 -29.86 -4.16 -30.59
C ASP A 199 -30.34 -4.68 -29.22
N ILE A 200 -30.24 -3.86 -28.17
CA ILE A 200 -30.78 -4.22 -26.85
C ILE A 200 -32.28 -4.45 -26.95
N ILE A 201 -33.01 -3.52 -27.59
CA ILE A 201 -34.47 -3.61 -27.78
C ILE A 201 -34.84 -4.92 -28.49
N ASN A 202 -34.14 -5.25 -29.57
CA ASN A 202 -34.39 -6.47 -30.33
C ASN A 202 -34.17 -7.73 -29.48
N ASN A 203 -33.11 -7.76 -28.68
CA ASN A 203 -32.71 -8.93 -27.89
C ASN A 203 -33.50 -9.12 -26.58
N ILE A 204 -34.20 -8.09 -26.10
CA ILE A 204 -35.15 -8.21 -24.98
C ILE A 204 -36.59 -8.46 -25.43
N SER A 205 -36.88 -8.37 -26.74
CA SER A 205 -38.22 -8.55 -27.29
C SER A 205 -38.70 -10.00 -27.22
N LEU A 206 -39.92 -10.22 -26.72
CA LEU A 206 -40.59 -11.52 -26.78
C LEU A 206 -41.48 -11.53 -28.03
N ASN A 207 -41.21 -12.45 -28.96
CA ASN A 207 -41.97 -12.62 -30.22
C ASN A 207 -41.97 -11.39 -31.16
N GLY A 208 -40.92 -10.55 -31.11
CA GLY A 208 -40.73 -9.44 -32.06
C GLY A 208 -41.64 -8.22 -31.85
N LYS A 209 -42.45 -8.19 -30.79
CA LYS A 209 -43.21 -7.00 -30.37
C LYS A 209 -42.62 -6.46 -29.06
N VAL A 210 -42.24 -5.20 -29.06
CA VAL A 210 -41.77 -4.49 -27.85
C VAL A 210 -42.84 -3.49 -27.45
N ASP A 211 -43.50 -3.76 -26.33
CA ASP A 211 -44.36 -2.79 -25.66
C ASP A 211 -43.66 -2.26 -24.39
N ALA A 212 -44.08 -1.07 -23.95
CA ALA A 212 -43.53 -0.44 -22.75
C ALA A 212 -43.69 -1.34 -21.50
N MET A 213 -44.71 -2.19 -21.47
CA MET A 213 -44.94 -3.16 -20.40
C MET A 213 -43.85 -4.24 -20.34
N THR A 214 -43.42 -4.79 -21.49
CA THR A 214 -42.34 -5.79 -21.52
C THR A 214 -41.00 -5.18 -21.10
N ILE A 215 -40.70 -3.97 -21.58
CA ILE A 215 -39.50 -3.23 -21.14
C ILE A 215 -39.52 -3.01 -19.62
N GLY A 216 -40.66 -2.62 -19.06
CA GLY A 216 -40.82 -2.45 -17.61
C GLY A 216 -40.57 -3.74 -16.82
N LYS A 217 -41.12 -4.88 -17.28
CA LYS A 217 -40.89 -6.19 -16.63
C LYS A 217 -39.43 -6.62 -16.65
N VAL A 218 -38.75 -6.47 -17.80
CA VAL A 218 -37.32 -6.78 -17.92
C VAL A 218 -36.49 -5.86 -17.03
N SER A 219 -36.79 -4.55 -17.03
CA SER A 219 -36.07 -3.58 -16.19
C SER A 219 -36.20 -3.93 -14.71
N ASN A 220 -37.42 -4.23 -14.24
CA ASN A 220 -37.64 -4.65 -12.86
C ASN A 220 -36.90 -5.95 -12.53
N HIS A 221 -36.88 -6.93 -13.44
CA HIS A 221 -36.12 -8.15 -13.24
C HIS A 221 -34.62 -7.90 -13.10
N LEU A 222 -34.05 -7.06 -13.98
CA LEU A 222 -32.63 -6.70 -13.95
C LEU A 222 -32.26 -5.92 -12.68
N ILE A 223 -33.11 -4.98 -12.24
CA ILE A 223 -32.91 -4.24 -10.99
C ILE A 223 -32.85 -5.22 -9.81
N LEU A 224 -33.85 -6.10 -9.69
CA LEU A 224 -33.91 -7.10 -8.62
C LEU A 224 -32.70 -8.04 -8.64
N ARG A 225 -32.20 -8.42 -9.82
CA ARG A 225 -31.02 -9.29 -9.94
C ARG A 225 -29.70 -8.57 -9.69
N SER A 226 -29.64 -7.27 -9.96
CA SER A 226 -28.42 -6.50 -9.80
C SER A 226 -27.98 -6.36 -8.34
N MET A 227 -28.90 -6.46 -7.38
CA MET A 227 -28.63 -6.22 -5.96
C MET A 227 -27.87 -4.89 -5.74
N GLY A 228 -28.24 -3.83 -6.46
CA GLY A 228 -27.55 -2.54 -6.42
C GLY A 228 -26.30 -2.43 -7.32
N SER A 229 -25.82 -3.52 -7.91
CA SER A 229 -24.60 -3.53 -8.71
C SER A 229 -24.79 -2.93 -10.10
N TYR A 230 -24.32 -1.69 -10.27
CA TYR A 230 -24.21 -1.06 -11.58
C TYR A 230 -23.36 -1.86 -12.57
N LEU A 231 -22.27 -2.50 -12.09
CA LEU A 231 -21.40 -3.31 -12.94
C LEU A 231 -22.13 -4.52 -13.52
N TYR A 232 -22.93 -5.21 -12.72
CA TYR A 232 -23.77 -6.31 -13.18
C TYR A 232 -24.72 -5.85 -14.30
N LEU A 233 -25.41 -4.73 -14.11
CA LEU A 233 -26.33 -4.19 -15.13
C LEU A 233 -25.59 -3.81 -16.40
N LYS A 234 -24.46 -3.11 -16.28
CA LYS A 234 -23.65 -2.71 -17.42
C LYS A 234 -23.24 -3.92 -18.24
N LEU A 235 -22.64 -4.93 -17.62
CA LEU A 235 -22.17 -6.13 -18.31
C LEU A 235 -23.32 -6.95 -18.92
N THR A 236 -24.44 -7.07 -18.21
CA THR A 236 -25.64 -7.75 -18.74
C THR A 236 -26.20 -7.04 -19.96
N LEU A 237 -26.33 -5.70 -19.91
CA LEU A 237 -26.81 -4.91 -21.04
C LEU A 237 -25.82 -4.90 -22.21
N ASP A 238 -24.51 -4.94 -21.94
CA ASP A 238 -23.48 -5.10 -22.99
C ASP A 238 -23.61 -6.45 -23.70
N LEU A 239 -23.97 -7.52 -22.99
CA LEU A 239 -24.24 -8.83 -23.60
C LEU A 239 -25.53 -8.84 -24.42
N PHE A 240 -26.59 -8.17 -23.98
CA PHE A 240 -27.78 -7.95 -24.79
C PHE A 240 -27.45 -7.14 -26.05
N GLN A 241 -26.69 -6.06 -25.93
CA GLN A 241 -26.32 -5.22 -27.06
C GLN A 241 -25.52 -6.00 -28.12
N LYS A 242 -24.65 -6.92 -27.70
CA LYS A 242 -23.86 -7.77 -28.59
C LYS A 242 -24.62 -9.00 -29.13
N GLY A 243 -25.87 -9.21 -28.72
CA GLY A 243 -26.67 -10.39 -29.11
C GLY A 243 -26.25 -11.71 -28.46
N HIS A 244 -25.45 -11.66 -27.40
CA HIS A 244 -25.01 -12.85 -26.66
C HIS A 244 -26.02 -13.29 -25.61
N LEU A 245 -26.89 -12.38 -25.17
CA LEU A 245 -28.08 -12.68 -24.39
C LEU A 245 -29.31 -12.31 -25.20
N VAL A 246 -30.31 -13.20 -25.23
CA VAL A 246 -31.59 -12.99 -25.89
C VAL A 246 -32.70 -13.57 -25.01
N ILE A 247 -33.71 -12.75 -24.69
CA ILE A 247 -34.86 -13.17 -23.88
C ILE A 247 -35.80 -14.01 -24.74
N LYS A 248 -35.89 -15.31 -24.44
CA LYS A 248 -36.77 -16.25 -25.15
C LYS A 248 -38.05 -16.62 -24.39
N SER A 249 -38.13 -16.33 -23.10
CA SER A 249 -39.31 -16.62 -22.27
C SER A 249 -39.45 -15.63 -21.12
N ALA A 250 -40.66 -15.51 -20.58
CA ALA A 250 -40.96 -14.68 -19.42
C ALA A 250 -40.33 -15.16 -18.10
N SER A 251 -39.64 -16.32 -18.09
CA SER A 251 -38.92 -16.83 -16.92
C SER A 251 -37.56 -16.16 -16.70
N TYR A 252 -37.05 -15.46 -17.71
CA TYR A 252 -35.75 -14.77 -17.70
C TYR A 252 -34.54 -15.63 -17.28
N LYS A 253 -34.65 -16.97 -17.31
CA LYS A 253 -33.59 -17.92 -16.91
C LYS A 253 -32.26 -17.77 -17.68
N VAL A 254 -32.28 -17.10 -18.83
CA VAL A 254 -31.09 -16.82 -19.63
C VAL A 254 -30.22 -15.72 -19.02
N VAL A 255 -30.78 -14.88 -18.15
CA VAL A 255 -30.07 -13.79 -17.49
C VAL A 255 -29.26 -14.38 -16.32
N PRO A 256 -27.92 -14.22 -16.31
CA PRO A 256 -27.07 -14.71 -15.22
C PRO A 256 -27.51 -14.15 -13.87
N VAL A 257 -27.46 -14.94 -12.80
CA VAL A 257 -27.98 -14.51 -11.49
C VAL A 257 -26.95 -13.78 -10.64
N SER A 258 -25.67 -13.80 -11.03
CA SER A 258 -24.57 -13.16 -10.32
C SER A 258 -23.52 -12.58 -11.26
N LEU A 259 -22.65 -11.73 -10.72
CA LEU A 259 -21.49 -11.20 -11.43
C LEU A 259 -20.49 -12.32 -11.82
N SER A 260 -20.38 -13.36 -10.98
CA SER A 260 -19.53 -14.53 -11.23
C SER A 260 -20.00 -15.31 -12.45
N GLU A 261 -21.31 -15.53 -12.60
CA GLU A 261 -21.88 -16.17 -13.80
C GLU A 261 -21.70 -15.33 -15.06
N LEU A 262 -21.77 -13.99 -14.95
CA LEU A 262 -21.47 -13.09 -16.08
C LEU A 262 -20.03 -13.25 -16.54
N TYR A 263 -19.06 -13.30 -15.61
CA TYR A 263 -17.66 -13.53 -15.96
C TYR A 263 -17.43 -14.91 -16.56
N LEU A 264 -18.04 -15.95 -15.97
CA LEU A 264 -17.97 -17.30 -16.52
C LEU A 264 -18.50 -17.36 -17.95
N LEU A 265 -19.66 -16.74 -18.22
CA LEU A 265 -20.24 -16.67 -19.55
C LEU A 265 -19.32 -15.93 -20.53
N GLN A 266 -18.80 -14.76 -20.15
CA GLN A 266 -17.88 -13.99 -20.98
C GLN A 266 -16.59 -14.77 -21.30
N CYS A 267 -16.03 -15.48 -20.32
CA CYS A 267 -14.86 -16.34 -20.52
C CYS A 267 -15.18 -17.51 -21.44
N ASN A 268 -16.30 -18.21 -21.26
CA ASN A 268 -16.71 -19.32 -22.15
C ASN A 268 -16.90 -18.86 -23.60
N MET A 269 -17.45 -17.67 -23.82
CA MET A 269 -17.62 -17.11 -25.17
C MET A 269 -16.31 -16.70 -25.82
N LYS A 270 -15.33 -16.24 -25.02
CA LYS A 270 -14.01 -15.86 -25.51
C LYS A 270 -13.08 -17.06 -25.70
N PHE A 271 -13.18 -18.05 -24.83
CA PHE A 271 -12.36 -19.26 -24.81
C PHE A 271 -13.23 -20.49 -25.01
N MET A 272 -13.49 -20.82 -26.28
CA MET A 272 -14.36 -21.93 -26.68
C MET A 272 -13.82 -23.31 -26.26
N THR A 273 -12.54 -23.42 -25.92
CA THR A 273 -11.88 -24.65 -25.46
C THR A 273 -10.95 -24.35 -24.29
N ASN A 274 -10.69 -25.36 -23.44
CA ASN A 274 -9.72 -25.25 -22.35
C ASN A 274 -8.32 -24.88 -22.88
N SER A 275 -7.91 -25.48 -24.00
CA SER A 275 -6.63 -25.17 -24.64
C SER A 275 -6.52 -23.70 -25.09
N ALA A 276 -7.62 -23.09 -25.54
CA ALA A 276 -7.61 -21.67 -25.90
C ALA A 276 -7.31 -20.77 -24.67
N PHE A 277 -7.88 -21.11 -23.52
CA PHE A 277 -7.59 -20.41 -22.26
C PHE A 277 -6.18 -20.70 -21.74
N GLU A 278 -5.71 -21.94 -21.83
CA GLU A 278 -4.36 -22.32 -21.42
C GLU A 278 -3.28 -21.50 -22.14
N ARG A 279 -3.49 -21.14 -23.42
CA ARG A 279 -2.59 -20.24 -24.15
C ARG A 279 -2.58 -18.80 -23.60
N ALA A 280 -3.68 -18.35 -22.99
CA ALA A 280 -3.81 -17.01 -22.40
C ALA A 280 -3.33 -16.97 -20.94
N LEU A 281 -3.26 -18.11 -20.24
CA LEU A 281 -2.87 -18.21 -18.84
C LEU A 281 -1.53 -17.53 -18.49
N PRO A 282 -0.44 -17.64 -19.27
CA PRO A 282 0.81 -16.96 -18.94
C PRO A 282 0.66 -15.44 -18.83
N VAL A 283 -0.10 -14.83 -19.75
CA VAL A 283 -0.39 -13.38 -19.74
C VAL A 283 -1.18 -13.00 -18.49
N LEU A 284 -2.26 -13.74 -18.20
CA LEU A 284 -3.10 -13.50 -17.04
C LEU A 284 -2.31 -13.66 -15.73
N ASN A 285 -1.53 -14.74 -15.60
CA ASN A 285 -0.72 -15.00 -14.42
C ASN A 285 0.32 -13.89 -14.20
N VAL A 286 1.01 -13.42 -15.25
CA VAL A 286 1.94 -12.28 -15.15
C VAL A 286 1.21 -11.02 -14.71
N ALA A 287 0.07 -10.68 -15.33
CA ALA A 287 -0.72 -9.50 -14.96
C ALA A 287 -1.29 -9.56 -13.53
N LEU A 288 -1.61 -10.77 -13.03
CA LEU A 288 -2.09 -10.97 -11.66
C LEU A 288 -0.97 -10.83 -10.62
N ALA A 289 0.25 -11.24 -10.99
CA ALA A 289 1.42 -11.26 -10.13
C ALA A 289 2.21 -9.95 -10.14
N SER A 290 2.04 -9.10 -11.15
CA SER A 290 2.77 -7.85 -11.28
C SER A 290 2.39 -6.86 -10.18
N LEU A 291 3.38 -6.15 -9.64
CA LEU A 291 3.18 -5.11 -8.63
C LEU A 291 2.69 -3.77 -9.22
N HIS A 292 2.81 -3.63 -10.54
CA HIS A 292 2.37 -2.46 -11.28
C HIS A 292 1.88 -2.87 -12.67
N PRO A 293 1.03 -2.04 -13.32
CA PRO A 293 0.63 -2.25 -14.71
C PRO A 293 1.86 -2.35 -15.62
N MET A 294 1.84 -3.30 -16.56
CA MET A 294 2.95 -3.58 -17.48
C MET A 294 2.55 -3.28 -18.92
N THR A 295 3.53 -2.90 -19.75
CA THR A 295 3.33 -2.78 -21.20
C THR A 295 3.29 -4.15 -21.88
N ASP A 296 2.78 -4.19 -23.11
CA ASP A 296 2.78 -5.40 -23.94
C ASP A 296 4.21 -5.99 -24.08
N ASP A 297 5.21 -5.13 -24.28
CA ASP A 297 6.63 -5.52 -24.38
C ASP A 297 7.15 -6.17 -23.09
N GLN A 298 6.83 -5.59 -21.93
CA GLN A 298 7.26 -6.12 -20.64
C GLN A 298 6.62 -7.49 -20.35
N ILE A 299 5.34 -7.65 -20.69
CA ILE A 299 4.63 -8.94 -20.51
C ILE A 299 5.23 -9.99 -21.45
N PHE A 300 5.50 -9.63 -22.71
CA PHE A 300 6.15 -10.50 -23.68
C PHE A 300 7.53 -10.98 -23.19
N GLN A 301 8.36 -10.05 -22.72
CA GLN A 301 9.67 -10.37 -22.13
C GLN A 301 9.53 -11.28 -20.91
N ALA A 302 8.55 -11.05 -20.04
CA ALA A 302 8.30 -11.92 -18.87
C ALA A 302 7.96 -13.35 -19.27
N ILE A 303 7.12 -13.53 -20.30
CA ILE A 303 6.74 -14.86 -20.80
C ILE A 303 7.94 -15.56 -21.43
N ASN A 304 8.70 -14.85 -22.27
CA ASN A 304 9.91 -15.38 -22.91
C ASN A 304 11.02 -15.72 -21.91
N ALA A 305 11.10 -15.00 -20.79
CA ALA A 305 12.07 -15.32 -19.73
C ALA A 305 11.86 -16.71 -19.11
N GLY A 306 10.64 -17.27 -19.20
CA GLY A 306 10.34 -18.64 -18.76
C GLY A 306 10.70 -19.74 -19.77
N GLN A 307 11.09 -19.38 -21.00
CA GLN A 307 11.45 -20.36 -22.04
C GLN A 307 12.93 -20.71 -22.00
N ILE A 308 13.25 -21.99 -22.19
CA ILE A 308 14.63 -22.51 -22.23
C ILE A 308 15.12 -22.64 -23.68
N HIS A 309 14.22 -22.97 -24.61
CA HIS A 309 14.53 -23.21 -26.02
C HIS A 309 13.60 -22.43 -26.94
N GLY A 310 14.18 -21.55 -27.75
CA GLY A 310 13.42 -20.68 -28.65
C GLY A 310 12.72 -19.53 -27.91
N GLU A 311 12.53 -18.42 -28.61
CA GLU A 311 11.68 -17.33 -28.14
C GLU A 311 10.29 -17.48 -28.75
N GLN A 312 9.26 -17.11 -28.00
CA GLN A 312 7.93 -16.99 -28.58
C GLN A 312 7.94 -15.84 -29.57
N GLU A 313 7.37 -16.06 -30.75
CA GLU A 313 7.18 -15.01 -31.74
C GLU A 313 6.19 -13.95 -31.26
N TRP A 314 6.48 -12.69 -31.56
CA TRP A 314 5.64 -11.55 -31.18
C TRP A 314 4.22 -11.65 -31.74
N GLU A 315 4.06 -12.24 -32.93
CA GLU A 315 2.77 -12.41 -33.57
C GLU A 315 1.85 -13.35 -32.77
N GLU A 316 2.38 -14.48 -32.28
CA GLU A 316 1.62 -15.40 -31.44
C GLU A 316 1.24 -14.73 -30.11
N PHE A 317 2.15 -13.96 -29.52
CA PHE A 317 1.86 -13.19 -28.32
C PHE A 317 0.75 -12.16 -28.57
N SER A 318 0.80 -11.45 -29.69
CA SER A 318 -0.19 -10.45 -30.07
C SER A 318 -1.58 -11.07 -30.23
N GLN A 319 -1.68 -12.28 -30.80
CA GLN A 319 -2.95 -13.03 -30.88
C GLN A 319 -3.51 -13.37 -29.49
N ARG A 320 -2.65 -13.75 -28.53
CA ARG A 320 -3.07 -14.00 -27.14
C ARG A 320 -3.57 -12.71 -26.46
N MET A 321 -2.88 -11.59 -26.68
CA MET A 321 -3.30 -10.27 -26.19
C MET A 321 -4.64 -9.82 -26.80
N GLU A 322 -4.88 -10.11 -28.07
CA GLU A 322 -6.15 -9.82 -28.73
C GLU A 322 -7.28 -10.72 -28.21
N ALA A 323 -7.02 -12.00 -27.92
CA ALA A 323 -8.02 -12.85 -27.27
C ALA A 323 -8.45 -12.31 -25.89
N LEU A 324 -7.52 -11.66 -25.19
CA LEU A 324 -7.73 -10.98 -23.90
C LEU A 324 -8.29 -9.55 -24.04
N SER A 325 -8.55 -9.07 -25.26
CA SER A 325 -9.13 -7.76 -25.49
C SER A 325 -10.54 -7.68 -24.86
N GLY A 326 -10.71 -6.69 -23.98
CA GLY A 326 -11.91 -6.53 -23.14
C GLY A 326 -11.75 -7.01 -21.70
N PHE A 327 -10.79 -7.88 -21.40
CA PHE A 327 -10.41 -8.27 -20.04
C PHE A 327 -9.17 -7.51 -19.55
N LEU A 328 -8.18 -7.32 -20.43
CA LEU A 328 -6.99 -6.50 -20.18
C LEU A 328 -7.01 -5.23 -21.04
N ILE A 329 -7.37 -4.12 -20.41
CA ILE A 329 -7.55 -2.83 -21.06
C ILE A 329 -6.21 -2.11 -21.19
N LYS A 330 -5.91 -1.64 -22.41
CA LYS A 330 -4.73 -0.81 -22.69
C LYS A 330 -5.00 0.63 -22.26
N ARG A 331 -4.15 1.17 -21.40
CA ARG A 331 -4.20 2.55 -20.88
C ARG A 331 -3.47 3.51 -21.82
N ARG A 332 -3.62 4.81 -21.57
CA ARG A 332 -2.97 5.88 -22.34
C ARG A 332 -1.44 5.82 -22.25
N ASP A 333 -0.91 5.34 -21.13
CA ASP A 333 0.52 5.10 -20.90
C ASP A 333 1.03 3.78 -21.50
N LYS A 334 0.20 3.11 -22.33
CA LYS A 334 0.46 1.81 -22.98
C LYS A 334 0.52 0.61 -22.04
N THR A 335 0.29 0.78 -20.74
CA THR A 335 0.21 -0.32 -19.78
C THR A 335 -1.14 -1.05 -19.86
N ARG A 336 -1.20 -2.29 -19.37
CA ARG A 336 -2.41 -3.11 -19.28
C ARG A 336 -2.91 -3.19 -17.85
N MET A 337 -4.23 -3.08 -17.67
CA MET A 337 -4.92 -3.32 -16.40
C MET A 337 -6.16 -4.18 -16.62
N PHE A 338 -6.59 -4.89 -15.58
CA PHE A 338 -7.85 -5.61 -15.63
C PHE A 338 -9.03 -4.64 -15.83
N CYS A 339 -10.05 -5.10 -16.54
CA CYS A 339 -11.23 -4.29 -16.85
C CYS A 339 -12.00 -3.87 -15.59
N HIS A 340 -11.90 -4.65 -14.50
CA HIS A 340 -12.42 -4.32 -13.20
C HIS A 340 -11.72 -5.13 -12.09
N PRO A 341 -11.48 -4.55 -10.89
CA PRO A 341 -10.90 -5.26 -9.75
C PRO A 341 -11.64 -6.56 -9.36
N SER A 342 -12.97 -6.60 -9.44
CA SER A 342 -13.74 -7.82 -9.15
C SER A 342 -13.51 -8.95 -10.16
N PHE A 343 -13.15 -8.64 -11.41
CA PHE A 343 -12.80 -9.68 -12.39
C PHE A 343 -11.43 -10.29 -12.07
N ARG A 344 -10.48 -9.45 -11.64
CA ARG A 344 -9.18 -9.93 -11.13
C ARG A 344 -9.36 -10.84 -9.92
N GLU A 345 -10.16 -10.41 -8.95
CA GLU A 345 -10.45 -11.19 -7.74
C GLU A 345 -11.08 -12.53 -8.10
N TRP A 346 -12.06 -12.51 -9.01
CA TRP A 346 -12.63 -13.71 -9.58
C TRP A 346 -11.53 -14.59 -10.17
N LEU A 347 -10.63 -14.13 -11.04
CA LEU A 347 -9.59 -15.02 -11.59
C LEU A 347 -8.72 -15.76 -10.53
N VAL A 348 -8.59 -15.26 -9.30
CA VAL A 348 -7.75 -15.87 -8.25
C VAL A 348 -8.56 -16.60 -7.17
N TRP A 349 -9.82 -16.23 -6.97
CA TRP A 349 -10.64 -16.73 -5.87
C TRP A 349 -12.09 -17.00 -6.31
N ARG A 350 -12.70 -18.02 -5.69
CA ARG A 350 -14.09 -18.46 -5.93
C ARG A 350 -14.79 -18.64 -4.59
N ALA A 351 -16.08 -18.32 -4.55
CA ALA A 351 -16.92 -18.69 -3.43
C ALA A 351 -17.25 -20.19 -3.45
N ASP A 352 -17.63 -20.74 -2.31
CA ASP A 352 -18.00 -22.15 -2.20
C ASP A 352 -19.18 -22.50 -3.11
N GLY A 353 -19.05 -23.59 -3.86
CA GLY A 353 -20.06 -24.05 -4.82
C GLY A 353 -20.00 -23.40 -6.21
N GLU A 354 -19.12 -22.41 -6.43
CA GLU A 354 -18.89 -21.84 -7.77
C GLU A 354 -17.97 -22.73 -8.64
N SER A 355 -18.08 -22.57 -9.97
CA SER A 355 -17.21 -23.27 -10.91
C SER A 355 -15.76 -22.80 -10.78
N THR A 356 -14.81 -23.73 -10.67
CA THR A 356 -13.37 -23.45 -10.67
C THR A 356 -12.79 -23.25 -12.08
N ASN A 357 -13.63 -23.22 -13.12
CA ASN A 357 -13.17 -22.93 -14.47
C ASN A 357 -12.54 -21.54 -14.55
N PHE A 358 -11.50 -21.42 -15.38
CA PHE A 358 -10.74 -20.19 -15.60
C PHE A 358 -10.00 -19.64 -14.38
N LEU A 359 -9.82 -20.44 -13.32
CA LEU A 359 -8.96 -20.04 -12.19
C LEU A 359 -7.51 -19.89 -12.67
N CYS A 360 -6.85 -18.83 -12.23
CA CYS A 360 -5.46 -18.54 -12.51
C CYS A 360 -4.59 -18.88 -11.29
N GLU A 361 -3.30 -19.13 -11.55
CA GLU A 361 -2.31 -19.38 -10.52
C GLU A 361 -1.22 -18.29 -10.55
N PRO A 362 -1.37 -17.21 -9.76
CA PRO A 362 -0.42 -16.10 -9.75
C PRO A 362 1.03 -16.51 -9.45
N ARG A 363 1.25 -17.66 -8.79
CA ARG A 363 2.58 -18.22 -8.52
C ARG A 363 3.40 -18.38 -9.82
N ASN A 364 2.77 -18.82 -10.90
CA ASN A 364 3.43 -18.98 -12.20
C ASN A 364 3.83 -17.61 -12.78
N GLY A 365 3.01 -16.59 -12.56
CA GLY A 365 3.33 -15.21 -12.93
C GLY A 365 4.51 -14.64 -12.15
N HIS A 366 4.56 -14.87 -10.83
CA HIS A 366 5.71 -14.49 -10.01
C HIS A 366 6.99 -15.21 -10.47
N ALA A 367 6.92 -16.49 -10.88
CA ALA A 367 8.06 -17.20 -11.43
C ALA A 367 8.59 -16.55 -12.72
N LEU A 368 7.69 -16.24 -13.67
CA LEU A 368 8.04 -15.58 -14.93
C LEU A 368 8.67 -14.20 -14.70
N LEU A 369 8.11 -13.41 -13.77
CA LEU A 369 8.68 -12.10 -13.40
C LEU A 369 10.04 -12.23 -12.70
N ALA A 370 10.23 -13.24 -11.84
CA ALA A 370 11.53 -13.52 -11.24
C ALA A 370 12.57 -13.90 -12.31
N PHE A 371 12.19 -14.73 -13.30
CA PHE A 371 13.06 -15.05 -14.43
C PHE A 371 13.38 -13.82 -15.28
N LEU A 372 12.41 -12.95 -15.53
CA LEU A 372 12.63 -11.70 -16.26
C LEU A 372 13.73 -10.86 -15.62
N PHE A 373 13.59 -10.57 -14.32
CA PHE A 373 14.60 -9.83 -13.58
C PHE A 373 15.96 -10.54 -13.56
N SER A 374 15.97 -11.88 -13.46
CA SER A 374 17.20 -12.67 -13.43
C SER A 374 17.94 -12.71 -14.77
N ARG A 375 17.22 -12.51 -15.88
CA ARG A 375 17.74 -12.59 -17.26
C ARG A 375 17.93 -11.23 -17.91
N GLN A 376 17.60 -10.14 -17.21
CA GLN A 376 17.75 -8.79 -17.73
C GLN A 376 19.23 -8.50 -18.02
N GLU A 377 19.50 -7.80 -19.13
CA GLU A 377 20.84 -7.31 -19.42
C GLU A 377 21.24 -6.21 -18.43
N GLY A 378 22.42 -6.37 -17.83
CA GLY A 378 22.90 -5.47 -16.79
C GLY A 378 22.45 -5.85 -15.39
N LYS A 379 22.88 -5.06 -14.41
CA LYS A 379 22.72 -5.37 -12.99
C LYS A 379 21.45 -4.72 -12.45
N LEU A 380 20.70 -5.47 -11.64
CA LEU A 380 19.48 -4.96 -11.01
C LEU A 380 19.79 -3.83 -10.03
N ASN A 381 19.00 -2.77 -10.09
CA ASN A 381 19.09 -1.71 -9.09
C ASN A 381 18.53 -2.15 -7.72
N ARG A 382 18.72 -1.33 -6.68
CA ARG A 382 18.27 -1.62 -5.31
C ARG A 382 16.78 -1.95 -5.21
N GLN A 383 15.93 -1.26 -5.97
CA GLN A 383 14.48 -1.47 -5.94
C GLN A 383 14.09 -2.73 -6.72
N GLN A 384 14.64 -2.94 -7.91
CA GLN A 384 14.42 -4.16 -8.70
C GLN A 384 14.90 -5.41 -7.95
N THR A 385 15.96 -5.30 -7.16
CA THR A 385 16.45 -6.39 -6.30
C THR A 385 15.43 -6.75 -5.21
N MET A 386 14.78 -5.75 -4.59
CA MET A 386 13.69 -5.97 -3.63
C MET A 386 12.47 -6.62 -4.29
N GLU A 387 12.12 -6.17 -5.51
CA GLU A 387 11.03 -6.74 -6.30
C GLU A 387 11.32 -8.18 -6.73
N LEU A 388 12.53 -8.48 -7.20
CA LEU A 388 12.98 -9.84 -7.47
C LEU A 388 12.83 -10.73 -6.24
N GLY A 389 13.29 -10.27 -5.07
CA GLY A 389 13.13 -11.01 -3.82
C GLY A 389 11.67 -11.29 -3.47
N HIS A 390 10.77 -10.34 -3.70
CA HIS A 390 9.32 -10.53 -3.55
C HIS A 390 8.80 -11.64 -4.47
N HIS A 391 9.15 -11.60 -5.76
CA HIS A 391 8.71 -12.59 -6.75
C HIS A 391 9.27 -13.99 -6.46
N ILE A 392 10.56 -14.11 -6.09
CA ILE A 392 11.18 -15.40 -5.71
C ILE A 392 10.43 -16.07 -4.55
N LEU A 393 10.06 -15.29 -3.53
CA LEU A 393 9.37 -15.82 -2.35
C LEU A 393 7.93 -16.26 -2.68
N LYS A 394 7.20 -15.47 -3.48
CA LYS A 394 5.81 -15.75 -3.88
C LYS A 394 5.67 -16.85 -4.93
N ALA A 395 6.68 -17.07 -5.76
CA ALA A 395 6.64 -18.08 -6.81
C ALA A 395 6.64 -19.52 -6.29
N HIS A 396 7.22 -19.77 -5.11
CA HIS A 396 7.30 -21.09 -4.48
C HIS A 396 7.90 -22.21 -5.36
N ILE A 397 8.74 -21.88 -6.34
CA ILE A 397 9.26 -22.87 -7.31
C ILE A 397 10.07 -24.00 -6.67
N PHE A 398 10.67 -23.76 -5.51
CA PHE A 398 11.47 -24.76 -4.77
C PHE A 398 10.67 -25.54 -3.72
N LYS A 399 9.34 -25.37 -3.65
CA LYS A 399 8.51 -26.09 -2.69
C LYS A 399 8.55 -27.59 -3.00
N GLY A 400 8.87 -28.40 -1.99
CA GLY A 400 8.97 -29.86 -2.12
C GLY A 400 10.31 -30.39 -2.66
N LEU A 401 11.15 -29.54 -3.26
CA LEU A 401 12.48 -29.92 -3.75
C LEU A 401 13.49 -30.18 -2.63
N SER A 402 13.26 -29.63 -1.44
CA SER A 402 14.16 -29.80 -0.30
C SER A 402 14.29 -31.26 0.14
N ARG A 403 13.19 -32.03 0.11
CA ARG A 403 13.20 -33.46 0.42
C ARG A 403 13.98 -34.29 -0.61
N LYS A 404 14.05 -33.82 -1.86
CA LYS A 404 14.70 -34.53 -2.96
C LYS A 404 16.20 -34.26 -3.03
N MET A 405 16.60 -33.00 -2.80
CA MET A 405 18.00 -32.56 -2.95
C MET A 405 18.75 -32.45 -1.61
N GLY A 406 18.07 -32.54 -0.47
CA GLY A 406 18.67 -32.34 0.86
C GLY A 406 19.00 -30.87 1.20
N ILE A 407 18.74 -29.93 0.30
CA ILE A 407 19.01 -28.49 0.47
C ILE A 407 17.69 -27.76 0.73
N SER A 408 17.63 -26.92 1.75
CA SER A 408 16.40 -26.16 2.04
C SER A 408 16.06 -25.17 0.92
N SER A 409 14.77 -24.95 0.69
CA SER A 409 14.29 -24.00 -0.32
C SER A 409 14.82 -22.58 -0.08
N SER A 410 15.02 -22.17 1.18
CA SER A 410 15.55 -20.86 1.54
C SER A 410 16.97 -20.61 1.03
N HIS A 411 17.85 -21.63 1.08
CA HIS A 411 19.21 -21.50 0.54
C HIS A 411 19.21 -21.41 -0.99
N LEU A 412 18.35 -22.19 -1.67
CA LEU A 412 18.22 -22.11 -3.12
C LEU A 412 17.68 -20.75 -3.58
N GLN A 413 16.72 -20.18 -2.85
CA GLN A 413 16.22 -18.83 -3.10
C GLN A 413 17.32 -17.78 -2.89
N ALA A 414 18.12 -17.93 -1.83
CA ALA A 414 19.22 -17.02 -1.51
C ALA A 414 20.32 -17.05 -2.59
N LEU A 415 20.69 -18.24 -3.06
CA LEU A 415 21.62 -18.38 -4.18
C LEU A 415 21.06 -17.72 -5.44
N TRP A 416 19.79 -17.94 -5.75
CA TRP A 416 19.16 -17.35 -6.93
C TRP A 416 19.26 -15.82 -6.91
N ILE A 417 18.80 -15.16 -5.85
CA ILE A 417 18.89 -13.69 -5.80
C ILE A 417 20.34 -13.19 -5.80
N GLY A 418 21.27 -13.91 -5.15
CA GLY A 418 22.68 -13.56 -5.08
C GLY A 418 23.39 -13.56 -6.43
N TYR A 419 22.98 -14.43 -7.37
CA TYR A 419 23.51 -14.45 -8.74
C TYR A 419 22.89 -13.38 -9.66
N SER A 420 21.78 -12.77 -9.25
CA SER A 420 21.03 -11.82 -10.09
C SER A 420 21.31 -10.34 -9.76
N THR A 421 22.10 -10.04 -8.73
CA THR A 421 22.36 -8.67 -8.29
C THR A 421 23.76 -8.49 -7.75
N ASP A 422 24.27 -7.27 -7.88
CA ASP A 422 25.61 -6.88 -7.43
C ASP A 422 25.65 -6.29 -6.02
N SER A 423 24.49 -5.85 -5.51
CA SER A 423 24.45 -5.09 -4.26
C SER A 423 23.25 -5.45 -3.39
N LEU A 424 23.28 -6.67 -2.87
CA LEU A 424 22.35 -7.16 -1.85
C LEU A 424 22.27 -6.21 -0.64
N SER A 425 23.42 -5.69 -0.20
CA SER A 425 23.52 -4.78 0.94
C SER A 425 22.86 -3.41 0.67
N ALA A 426 22.98 -2.87 -0.54
CA ALA A 426 22.32 -1.61 -0.89
C ALA A 426 20.80 -1.78 -1.07
N ALA A 427 20.34 -2.96 -1.51
CA ALA A 427 18.91 -3.31 -1.52
C ALA A 427 18.35 -3.41 -0.10
N LEU A 428 19.08 -4.09 0.80
CA LEU A 428 18.74 -4.21 2.22
C LEU A 428 18.64 -2.83 2.89
N ALA A 429 19.58 -1.92 2.58
CA ALA A 429 19.62 -0.54 3.05
C ALA A 429 18.80 0.45 2.19
N SER A 430 17.95 -0.02 1.27
CA SER A 430 17.17 0.86 0.41
C SER A 430 16.18 1.69 1.25
N LEU A 431 15.96 2.95 0.87
CA LEU A 431 15.15 3.88 1.65
C LEU A 431 13.76 3.31 1.99
N ARG A 432 13.08 2.70 1.02
CA ARG A 432 11.76 2.08 1.27
C ARG A 432 11.86 0.93 2.28
N ASN A 433 12.87 0.07 2.18
CA ASN A 433 13.05 -1.03 3.13
C ASN A 433 13.48 -0.54 4.53
N LEU A 434 14.07 0.66 4.64
CA LEU A 434 14.40 1.23 5.95
C LEU A 434 13.16 1.68 6.72
N TYR A 435 12.20 2.35 6.05
CA TYR A 435 11.03 2.95 6.70
C TYR A 435 9.77 2.06 6.64
N THR A 436 9.67 1.16 5.66
CA THR A 436 8.62 0.13 5.54
C THR A 436 9.29 -1.21 5.21
N PRO A 437 9.97 -1.85 6.17
CA PRO A 437 10.74 -3.06 5.93
C PRO A 437 9.86 -4.22 5.47
N ASN A 438 10.35 -4.95 4.47
CA ASN A 438 9.85 -6.27 4.14
C ASN A 438 10.78 -7.29 4.81
N VAL A 439 10.36 -7.85 5.95
CA VAL A 439 11.22 -8.69 6.78
C VAL A 439 11.61 -9.98 6.05
N LYS A 440 10.68 -10.54 5.25
CA LYS A 440 10.91 -11.79 4.50
C LYS A 440 11.91 -11.60 3.37
N VAL A 441 11.78 -10.53 2.59
CA VAL A 441 12.75 -10.19 1.53
C VAL A 441 14.10 -9.81 2.16
N SER A 442 14.10 -9.06 3.26
CA SER A 442 15.33 -8.72 3.98
C SER A 442 16.08 -9.97 4.47
N ARG A 443 15.37 -10.96 5.04
CA ARG A 443 15.97 -12.25 5.43
C ARG A 443 16.56 -12.99 4.23
N LEU A 444 15.87 -12.98 3.09
CA LEU A 444 16.38 -13.58 1.85
C LEU A 444 17.68 -12.91 1.38
N LEU A 445 17.75 -11.58 1.40
CA LEU A 445 18.97 -10.84 1.04
C LEU A 445 20.14 -11.14 1.98
N ILE A 446 19.88 -11.22 3.28
CA ILE A 446 20.90 -11.55 4.29
C ILE A 446 21.43 -12.97 4.08
N LEU A 447 20.54 -13.95 3.86
CA LEU A 447 20.94 -15.33 3.53
C LEU A 447 21.75 -15.42 2.23
N ALA A 448 21.50 -14.53 1.27
CA ALA A 448 22.26 -14.43 0.03
C ALA A 448 23.64 -13.76 0.20
N GLY A 449 23.95 -13.21 1.39
CA GLY A 449 25.22 -12.58 1.71
C GLY A 449 25.18 -11.05 1.83
N ALA A 450 24.01 -10.42 1.99
CA ALA A 450 23.95 -8.99 2.30
C ALA A 450 24.69 -8.69 3.61
N ASN A 451 25.50 -7.63 3.63
CA ASN A 451 26.18 -7.17 4.82
C ASN A 451 25.18 -6.53 5.79
N VAL A 452 24.91 -7.19 6.93
CA VAL A 452 24.01 -6.70 7.99
C VAL A 452 24.51 -5.41 8.67
N ASN A 453 25.81 -5.11 8.57
CA ASN A 453 26.45 -3.93 9.12
C ASN A 453 26.61 -2.80 8.09
N TYR A 454 25.95 -2.91 6.94
CA TYR A 454 26.02 -1.89 5.89
C TYR A 454 25.55 -0.52 6.42
N ARG A 455 26.17 0.55 5.93
CA ARG A 455 25.87 1.92 6.36
C ARG A 455 24.86 2.56 5.42
N THR A 456 23.96 3.35 6.00
CA THR A 456 22.83 3.94 5.29
C THR A 456 23.07 5.43 5.02
N GLU A 457 22.38 6.01 4.05
CA GLU A 457 22.45 7.45 3.78
C GLU A 457 21.68 8.32 4.81
N VAL A 458 21.04 7.70 5.80
CA VAL A 458 20.22 8.37 6.82
C VAL A 458 20.91 8.34 8.19
N LEU A 459 20.45 9.20 9.11
CA LEU A 459 20.95 9.29 10.49
C LEU A 459 22.49 9.43 10.60
N ASN A 460 23.11 10.22 9.72
CA ASN A 460 24.57 10.45 9.67
C ASN A 460 25.36 9.16 9.43
N ASN A 461 25.12 8.56 8.26
CA ASN A 461 25.81 7.37 7.82
C ASN A 461 25.66 6.20 8.79
N ALA A 462 24.49 6.05 9.44
CA ALA A 462 24.31 5.05 10.49
C ALA A 462 24.23 3.62 9.92
N PRO A 463 24.76 2.60 10.62
CA PRO A 463 24.50 1.19 10.30
C PRO A 463 23.00 0.89 10.26
N ILE A 464 22.57 -0.08 9.43
CA ILE A 464 21.15 -0.44 9.31
C ILE A 464 20.52 -0.73 10.69
N LEU A 465 21.22 -1.45 11.56
CA LEU A 465 20.74 -1.75 12.92
C LEU A 465 20.37 -0.49 13.71
N CYS A 466 21.15 0.59 13.60
CA CYS A 466 20.87 1.85 14.27
C CYS A 466 19.59 2.51 13.75
N VAL A 467 19.38 2.48 12.43
CA VAL A 467 18.18 3.04 11.80
C VAL A 467 16.93 2.25 12.21
N GLN A 468 16.97 0.92 12.12
CA GLN A 468 15.86 0.07 12.52
C GLN A 468 15.54 0.18 14.02
N SER A 469 16.58 0.36 14.86
CA SER A 469 16.42 0.61 16.29
C SER A 469 15.79 1.97 16.59
N HIS A 470 16.10 3.00 15.80
CA HIS A 470 15.50 4.32 15.92
C HIS A 470 14.03 4.36 15.49
N LEU A 471 13.67 3.56 14.47
CA LEU A 471 12.32 3.52 13.91
C LEU A 471 11.39 2.53 14.64
N GLY A 472 11.92 1.68 15.52
CA GLY A 472 11.09 0.76 16.31
C GLY A 472 10.77 -0.56 15.62
N HIS A 473 11.50 -0.94 14.57
CA HIS A 473 11.21 -2.15 13.80
C HIS A 473 11.80 -3.40 14.48
N GLU A 474 11.12 -3.88 15.53
CA GLU A 474 11.62 -4.95 16.41
C GLU A 474 12.00 -6.25 15.66
N GLU A 475 11.16 -6.76 14.76
CA GLU A 475 11.45 -7.98 14.00
C GLU A 475 12.66 -7.81 13.08
N MET A 476 12.83 -6.61 12.52
CA MET A 476 13.99 -6.31 11.68
C MET A 476 15.26 -6.20 12.51
N VAL A 477 15.19 -5.59 13.70
CA VAL A 477 16.32 -5.57 14.67
C VAL A 477 16.68 -6.98 15.11
N LEU A 478 15.70 -7.81 15.46
CA LEU A 478 15.89 -9.21 15.81
C LEU A 478 16.59 -9.97 14.68
N LEU A 479 16.08 -9.85 13.45
CA LEU A 479 16.66 -10.47 12.26
C LEU A 479 18.13 -10.05 12.06
N LEU A 480 18.44 -8.76 12.15
CA LEU A 480 19.82 -8.29 11.99
C LEU A 480 20.74 -8.86 13.07
N LEU A 481 20.30 -8.90 14.32
CA LEU A 481 21.05 -9.47 15.45
C LEU A 481 21.20 -11.00 15.37
N GLU A 482 20.21 -11.72 14.81
CA GLU A 482 20.32 -13.16 14.51
C GLU A 482 21.46 -13.45 13.54
N PHE A 483 21.68 -12.57 12.57
CA PHE A 483 22.71 -12.70 11.54
C PHE A 483 23.99 -11.92 11.83
N GLY A 484 24.24 -11.58 13.11
CA GLY A 484 25.53 -11.04 13.55
C GLY A 484 25.73 -9.55 13.33
N ALA A 485 24.67 -8.75 13.31
CA ALA A 485 24.81 -7.29 13.34
C ALA A 485 25.51 -6.82 14.62
N LEU A 486 26.45 -5.90 14.47
CA LEU A 486 27.28 -5.35 15.53
C LEU A 486 26.48 -4.37 16.38
N THR A 487 26.35 -4.65 17.68
CA THR A 487 25.64 -3.79 18.64
C THR A 487 26.39 -2.48 18.93
N ASP A 488 27.71 -2.50 18.81
CA ASP A 488 28.62 -1.36 18.98
C ASP A 488 28.86 -0.56 17.69
N GLY A 489 28.26 -0.98 16.57
CA GLY A 489 28.27 -0.21 15.33
C GLY A 489 27.64 1.17 15.53
N ALA A 490 28.43 2.23 15.32
CA ALA A 490 28.00 3.61 15.54
C ALA A 490 27.88 4.42 14.25
N SER A 491 26.95 5.38 14.24
CA SER A 491 26.85 6.45 13.24
C SER A 491 28.07 7.38 13.27
N GLU A 492 28.18 8.28 12.30
CA GLU A 492 29.26 9.29 12.30
C GLU A 492 29.22 10.21 13.51
N ASN A 493 28.07 10.36 14.18
CA ASN A 493 27.98 11.13 15.42
C ASN A 493 28.29 10.30 16.67
N GLY A 494 28.68 9.04 16.52
CA GLY A 494 28.97 8.14 17.64
C GLY A 494 27.71 7.50 18.25
N MET A 495 26.51 7.74 17.71
CA MET A 495 25.28 7.10 18.18
C MET A 495 25.27 5.61 17.81
N THR A 496 25.11 4.74 18.81
CA THR A 496 24.90 3.28 18.63
C THR A 496 23.42 2.93 18.51
N SER A 497 23.14 1.68 18.19
CA SER A 497 21.77 1.12 18.16
C SER A 497 21.01 1.34 19.47
N LEU A 498 21.70 1.17 20.62
CA LEU A 498 21.13 1.39 21.94
C LEU A 498 20.80 2.88 22.18
N CYS A 499 21.69 3.80 21.80
CA CYS A 499 21.41 5.24 21.90
C CYS A 499 20.23 5.64 21.02
N CYS A 500 20.14 5.09 19.80
CA CYS A 500 19.04 5.34 18.87
C CYS A 500 17.68 4.85 19.41
N ALA A 501 17.62 3.63 19.95
CA ALA A 501 16.40 3.05 20.54
C ALA A 501 15.99 3.81 21.82
N ALA A 502 16.95 4.16 22.67
CA ALA A 502 16.71 4.90 23.89
C ALA A 502 16.20 6.32 23.63
N ALA A 503 16.74 7.02 22.62
CA ALA A 503 16.24 8.32 22.19
C ALA A 503 14.81 8.24 21.61
N ALA A 504 14.49 7.15 20.91
CA ALA A 504 13.20 6.96 20.26
C ALA A 504 12.10 6.43 21.19
N GLY A 505 12.44 5.87 22.36
CA GLY A 505 11.47 5.36 23.32
C GLY A 505 11.08 3.89 23.10
N HIS A 506 11.91 3.11 22.41
CA HIS A 506 11.60 1.71 22.09
C HIS A 506 12.13 0.75 23.16
N MET A 507 11.42 0.65 24.29
CA MET A 507 11.78 -0.19 25.44
C MET A 507 12.12 -1.64 25.07
N HIS A 508 11.29 -2.29 24.24
CA HIS A 508 11.51 -3.69 23.84
C HIS A 508 12.85 -3.88 23.12
N ILE A 509 13.19 -2.94 22.23
CA ILE A 509 14.47 -2.93 21.50
C ILE A 509 15.63 -2.64 22.45
N VAL A 510 15.48 -1.69 23.39
CA VAL A 510 16.49 -1.42 24.43
C VAL A 510 16.79 -2.70 25.22
N SER A 511 15.75 -3.38 25.71
CA SER A 511 15.88 -4.64 26.44
C SER A 511 16.58 -5.72 25.63
N LEU A 512 16.19 -5.87 24.36
CA LEU A 512 16.81 -6.83 23.43
C LEU A 512 18.30 -6.53 23.21
N LEU A 513 18.66 -5.27 22.95
CA LEU A 513 20.04 -4.86 22.72
C LEU A 513 20.92 -5.05 23.96
N CYS A 514 20.42 -4.71 25.16
CA CYS A 514 21.12 -4.97 26.42
C CYS A 514 21.35 -6.47 26.63
N LYS A 515 20.34 -7.32 26.38
CA LYS A 515 20.48 -8.79 26.46
C LYS A 515 21.49 -9.34 25.44
N ARG A 516 21.67 -8.68 24.31
CA ARG A 516 22.69 -9.01 23.28
C ARG A 516 24.04 -8.33 23.54
N GLY A 517 24.27 -7.77 24.73
CA GLY A 517 25.57 -7.24 25.16
C GLY A 517 25.91 -5.85 24.61
N ALA A 518 24.92 -5.03 24.25
CA ALA A 518 25.16 -3.64 23.87
C ALA A 518 25.77 -2.84 25.04
N LYS A 519 26.81 -2.05 24.75
CA LYS A 519 27.51 -1.23 25.73
C LYS A 519 26.64 -0.06 26.20
N ILE A 520 26.25 -0.09 27.47
CA ILE A 520 25.38 0.93 28.10
C ILE A 520 26.13 2.25 28.34
N ASP A 521 27.43 2.15 28.61
CA ASP A 521 28.35 3.25 28.91
C ASP A 521 28.97 3.92 27.67
N HIS A 522 28.59 3.46 26.46
CA HIS A 522 29.10 4.03 25.21
C HIS A 522 28.70 5.50 25.08
N LEU A 523 29.68 6.33 24.73
CA LEU A 523 29.50 7.77 24.55
C LEU A 523 29.50 8.14 23.08
N ASP A 524 28.52 8.96 22.70
CA ASP A 524 28.54 9.63 21.40
C ASP A 524 29.55 10.79 21.36
N LYS A 525 29.65 11.49 20.21
CA LYS A 525 30.57 12.64 20.07
C LYS A 525 30.24 13.83 20.98
N LYS A 526 29.06 13.87 21.59
CA LYS A 526 28.64 14.88 22.57
C LYS A 526 28.90 14.43 24.01
N GLY A 527 29.50 13.25 24.21
CA GLY A 527 29.74 12.67 25.53
C GLY A 527 28.47 12.15 26.18
N GLN A 528 27.41 11.86 25.41
CA GLN A 528 26.11 11.40 25.90
C GLN A 528 25.97 9.89 25.66
N CYS A 529 25.53 9.15 26.69
CA CYS A 529 25.18 7.74 26.58
C CYS A 529 23.67 7.53 26.39
N ALA A 530 23.25 6.29 26.16
CA ALA A 530 21.85 5.94 25.93
C ALA A 530 20.90 6.37 27.09
N LEU A 531 21.37 6.33 28.35
CA LEU A 531 20.60 6.82 29.51
C LEU A 531 20.31 8.33 29.43
N VAL A 532 21.29 9.11 28.95
CA VAL A 532 21.12 10.56 28.80
C VAL A 532 20.14 10.85 27.65
N HIS A 533 20.22 10.08 26.56
CA HIS A 533 19.30 10.21 25.43
C HIS A 533 17.85 9.89 25.78
N SER A 534 17.58 8.87 26.61
CA SER A 534 16.22 8.61 27.11
C SER A 534 15.72 9.73 28.03
N ALA A 535 16.59 10.29 28.89
CA ALA A 535 16.25 11.43 29.74
C ALA A 535 15.96 12.73 28.97
N LEU A 536 16.73 13.00 27.91
CA LEU A 536 16.51 14.14 26.98
C LEU A 536 15.15 14.09 26.27
N ARG A 537 14.54 12.90 26.20
CA ARG A 537 13.30 12.64 25.47
C ARG A 537 12.13 12.26 26.36
N GLY A 538 12.35 12.16 27.67
CA GLY A 538 11.30 11.92 28.66
C GLY A 538 10.90 10.46 28.84
N HIS A 539 11.71 9.49 28.40
CA HIS A 539 11.37 8.06 28.45
C HIS A 539 11.74 7.45 29.81
N SER A 540 10.82 7.56 30.79
CA SER A 540 11.03 7.14 32.18
C SER A 540 11.17 5.62 32.35
N ASP A 541 10.43 4.84 31.57
CA ASP A 541 10.50 3.39 31.57
C ASP A 541 11.91 2.90 31.22
N ILE A 542 12.50 3.42 30.13
CA ILE A 542 13.85 3.07 29.66
C ILE A 542 14.89 3.44 30.70
N LEU A 543 14.71 4.58 31.37
CA LEU A 543 15.58 5.00 32.47
C LEU A 543 15.56 4.01 33.63
N GLU A 544 14.37 3.63 34.12
CA GLU A 544 14.23 2.65 35.20
C GLU A 544 14.90 1.32 34.83
N TYR A 545 14.64 0.84 33.61
CA TYR A 545 15.25 -0.39 33.12
C TYR A 545 16.78 -0.31 33.08
N MET A 546 17.35 0.73 32.47
CA MET A 546 18.81 0.89 32.36
C MET A 546 19.50 1.13 33.71
N LEU A 547 18.79 1.68 34.69
CA LEU A 547 19.26 1.84 36.07
C LEU A 547 19.18 0.55 36.88
N SER A 548 18.24 -0.34 36.54
CA SER A 548 18.15 -1.67 37.15
C SER A 548 19.26 -2.63 36.69
N ILE A 549 19.90 -2.36 35.54
CA ILE A 549 20.96 -3.20 34.98
C ILE A 549 22.33 -2.82 35.57
N ASP A 550 23.19 -3.82 35.74
CA ASP A 550 24.59 -3.62 36.11
C ASP A 550 25.42 -3.16 34.90
N TRP A 551 26.06 -2.01 35.05
CA TRP A 551 26.93 -1.45 34.02
C TRP A 551 28.27 -2.17 34.11
N GLN A 552 28.53 -3.09 33.17
CA GLN A 552 29.82 -3.77 33.07
C GLN A 552 30.87 -2.75 32.58
N THR A 553 31.53 -2.05 33.51
CA THR A 553 32.59 -1.10 33.18
C THR A 553 33.81 -1.87 32.69
N SER A 554 34.22 -1.63 31.45
CA SER A 554 35.41 -2.24 30.88
C SER A 554 36.67 -1.60 31.50
N PRO A 555 37.56 -2.34 32.20
CA PRO A 555 38.74 -1.76 32.86
C PRO A 555 39.83 -1.25 31.90
N HIS A 556 39.63 -1.37 30.58
CA HIS A 556 40.62 -1.03 29.55
C HIS A 556 40.22 0.15 28.63
N GLN A 557 39.19 0.93 28.97
CA GLN A 557 38.87 2.17 28.27
C GLN A 557 39.09 3.38 29.18
N GLN A 558 40.05 4.25 28.83
CA GLN A 558 40.42 5.48 29.55
C GLN A 558 39.31 6.54 29.63
N SER A 559 38.09 6.26 29.14
CA SER A 559 36.96 7.17 29.06
C SER A 559 35.60 6.51 29.37
N SER A 560 35.54 5.55 30.30
CA SER A 560 34.25 4.98 30.72
C SER A 560 33.49 5.96 31.63
N LEU A 561 32.27 6.32 31.24
CA LEU A 561 31.39 7.18 32.04
C LEU A 561 30.82 6.38 33.21
N SER A 562 31.06 6.83 34.44
CA SER A 562 30.46 6.18 35.61
C SER A 562 28.93 6.36 35.62
N LYS A 563 28.21 5.37 36.18
CA LYS A 563 26.74 5.42 36.36
C LYS A 563 26.29 6.71 37.07
N LYS A 564 27.07 7.21 38.04
CA LYS A 564 26.81 8.47 38.75
C LYS A 564 26.92 9.71 37.84
N GLN A 565 27.95 9.77 36.99
CA GLN A 565 28.11 10.86 36.03
C GLN A 565 27.01 10.84 34.97
N ALA A 566 26.64 9.64 34.48
CA ALA A 566 25.53 9.49 33.55
C ALA A 566 24.19 9.92 34.16
N LEU A 567 23.93 9.56 35.42
CA LEU A 567 22.76 10.02 36.19
C LEU A 567 22.72 11.55 36.31
N GLN A 568 23.84 12.18 36.64
CA GLN A 568 23.93 13.64 36.76
C GLN A 568 23.68 14.34 35.40
N GLN A 569 24.25 13.81 34.32
CA GLN A 569 23.99 14.31 32.98
C GLN A 569 22.52 14.12 32.58
N ALA A 570 21.93 12.96 32.87
CA ALA A 570 20.52 12.66 32.62
C ALA A 570 19.59 13.59 33.41
N LEU A 571 19.93 13.89 34.67
CA LEU A 571 19.17 14.81 35.52
C LEU A 571 19.21 16.23 34.94
N THR A 572 20.39 16.70 34.53
CA THR A 572 20.56 18.02 33.91
C THR A 572 19.78 18.10 32.60
N ALA A 573 19.91 17.06 31.76
CA ALA A 573 19.23 16.94 30.49
C ALA A 573 17.70 16.98 30.64
N SER A 574 17.12 16.12 31.48
CA SER A 574 15.67 16.07 31.70
C SER A 574 15.12 17.35 32.30
N SER A 575 15.85 17.97 33.24
CA SER A 575 15.50 19.28 33.81
C SER A 575 15.49 20.37 32.75
N SER A 576 16.50 20.41 31.88
CA SER A 576 16.61 21.42 30.81
C SER A 576 15.50 21.30 29.75
N MET A 577 15.01 20.08 29.53
CA MET A 577 13.92 19.80 28.58
C MET A 577 12.53 19.87 29.21
N GLY A 578 12.43 20.11 30.53
CA GLY A 578 11.16 20.21 31.25
C GLY A 578 10.47 18.86 31.52
N HIS A 579 11.19 17.74 31.47
CA HIS A 579 10.64 16.41 31.74
C HIS A 579 10.54 16.15 33.25
N GLY A 580 9.51 16.74 33.88
CA GLY A 580 9.33 16.72 35.34
C GLY A 580 9.28 15.32 35.96
N GLN A 581 8.52 14.38 35.36
CA GLN A 581 8.41 13.01 35.87
C GLN A 581 9.77 12.29 35.87
N VAL A 582 10.53 12.40 34.79
CA VAL A 582 11.89 11.86 34.68
C VAL A 582 12.83 12.54 35.68
N THR A 583 12.71 13.85 35.85
CA THR A 583 13.53 14.61 36.81
C THR A 583 13.28 14.13 38.23
N CYS A 584 12.02 13.95 38.62
CA CYS A 584 11.64 13.42 39.94
C CYS A 584 12.16 11.99 40.15
N LEU A 585 12.05 11.12 39.14
CA LEU A 585 12.60 9.77 39.17
C LEU A 585 14.12 9.77 39.36
N LEU A 586 14.84 10.61 38.62
CA LEU A 586 16.28 10.69 38.72
C LEU A 586 16.73 11.28 40.07
N LEU A 587 15.99 12.24 40.64
CA LEU A 587 16.26 12.77 41.98
C LEU A 587 16.07 11.70 43.07
N SER A 588 14.99 10.92 43.02
CA SER A 588 14.76 9.86 44.01
C SER A 588 15.86 8.79 43.98
N VAL A 589 16.31 8.42 42.77
CA VAL A 589 17.43 7.50 42.59
C VAL A 589 18.74 8.16 43.05
N PHE A 590 19.00 9.43 42.74
CA PHE A 590 20.22 10.13 43.14
C PHE A 590 20.37 10.21 44.67
N HIS A 591 19.28 10.49 45.39
CA HIS A 591 19.27 10.49 46.86
C HIS A 591 19.57 9.11 47.46
N SER A 592 19.28 8.01 46.75
CA SER A 592 19.66 6.66 47.20
C SER A 592 21.15 6.34 47.00
N PHE A 593 21.84 7.04 46.09
CA PHE A 593 23.28 6.86 45.81
C PHE A 593 24.19 7.78 46.64
N THR A 594 23.64 8.79 47.31
CA THR A 594 24.35 9.61 48.28
C THR A 594 24.01 9.09 49.68
N PRO A 595 24.96 8.53 50.43
CA PRO A 595 24.74 8.30 51.85
C PRO A 595 24.36 9.65 52.48
N SER A 596 23.35 9.65 53.35
CA SER A 596 23.01 10.78 54.18
C SER A 596 24.20 11.14 55.06
N GLU A 597 24.96 12.16 54.65
CA GLU A 597 25.84 12.93 55.54
C GLU A 597 25.11 14.18 56.02
#